data_AF-A0A1V2VU99-F1
#
_entry.id   AF-A0A1V2VU99-F1
#
_cell.length_a   1.000
_cell.length_b   1.000
_cell.length_c   1.000
_cell.angle_alpha   90.00
_cell.angle_beta   90.00
_cell.angle_gamma   90.00
#
_symmetry.space_group_name_H-M   'P 1'
#
loop_
_entity.id
_entity.type
_entity.pdbx_description
1 polymer ?
#
loop_
_entity_poly.entity_id
_entity_poly.type
_entity_poly.pdbx_seq_one_letter_code
_entity_poly.pdbx_strand_id
1 'polypeptide(L)'
;MNKIMDVARELQSQGIKPTQLAVAKQIGITRQAINHALIHYRKLDEFNNLKYSNENIIVKFLEKIDTKNMTMKEIWGLPIKGLHDMTYTPFCILLHKHNIPHRKDALERMKEEDLSKFTAKQIAEKLGLSEDYVRTIAKEHNIPYKQQRLSYGVFDKLKSVDTSQYTMQELHEIIGKATTIASLRHHVHANKLPYKKVFVK
;
A
#
# COMPACT_ATOMS: atom_id res chain seq x y z
N MET A 1 -47.04 7.66 10.79
CA MET A 1 -46.25 7.44 9.56
C MET A 1 -44.75 7.69 9.78
N ASN A 2 -44.35 8.86 10.28
CA ASN A 2 -42.93 9.21 10.54
C ASN A 2 -42.18 8.12 11.33
N LYS A 3 -42.78 7.61 12.42
CA LYS A 3 -42.23 6.51 13.22
C LYS A 3 -41.86 5.24 12.44
N ILE A 4 -42.60 4.87 11.38
CA ILE A 4 -42.29 3.69 10.55
C ILE A 4 -41.01 3.93 9.73
N MET A 5 -40.91 5.12 9.13
CA MET A 5 -39.74 5.50 8.32
C MET A 5 -38.51 5.77 9.18
N ASP A 6 -38.69 6.35 10.36
CA ASP A 6 -37.58 6.62 11.29
C ASP A 6 -36.96 5.32 11.79
N VAL A 7 -37.78 4.35 12.20
CA VAL A 7 -37.30 3.01 12.60
C VAL A 7 -36.69 2.27 11.41
N ALA A 8 -37.22 2.41 10.20
CA ALA A 8 -36.62 1.81 9.01
C ALA A 8 -35.22 2.40 8.71
N ARG A 9 -35.05 3.72 8.88
CA ARG A 9 -33.73 4.40 8.74
C ARG A 9 -32.78 4.06 9.88
N GLU A 10 -33.30 3.86 11.09
CA GLU A 10 -32.51 3.40 12.23
C GLU A 10 -32.00 1.97 12.02
N LEU A 11 -32.85 1.05 11.56
CA LEU A 11 -32.43 -0.29 11.19
C LEU A 11 -31.37 -0.25 10.08
N GLN A 12 -31.52 0.65 9.10
CA GLN A 12 -30.55 0.87 8.04
C GLN A 12 -29.20 1.39 8.56
N SER A 13 -29.19 2.35 9.49
CA SER A 13 -27.96 2.84 10.13
C SER A 13 -27.34 1.76 11.03
N GLN A 14 -28.16 0.84 11.53
CA GLN A 14 -27.71 -0.31 12.28
C GLN A 14 -27.12 -1.42 11.39
N GLY A 15 -27.21 -1.32 10.06
CA GLY A 15 -26.77 -2.35 9.11
C GLY A 15 -27.73 -3.54 9.05
N ILE A 16 -28.94 -3.41 9.58
CA ILE A 16 -29.99 -4.42 9.54
C ILE A 16 -30.89 -4.11 8.34
N LYS A 17 -31.29 -5.14 7.59
CA LYS A 17 -32.18 -4.93 6.44
C LYS A 17 -33.52 -4.41 6.94
N PRO A 18 -33.96 -3.20 6.53
CA PRO A 18 -35.19 -2.60 7.03
C PRO A 18 -36.41 -3.26 6.37
N THR A 19 -36.67 -4.51 6.71
CA THR A 19 -37.85 -5.23 6.23
C THR A 19 -39.09 -4.78 6.99
N GLN A 20 -40.26 -4.84 6.35
CA GLN A 20 -41.53 -4.54 7.03
C GLN A 20 -41.72 -5.38 8.30
N LEU A 21 -41.21 -6.62 8.31
CA LEU A 21 -41.25 -7.51 9.48
C LEU A 21 -40.32 -7.04 10.61
N ALA A 22 -39.11 -6.58 10.29
CA ALA A 22 -38.17 -6.06 11.27
C ALA A 22 -38.70 -4.77 11.92
N VAL A 23 -39.23 -3.85 11.10
CA VAL A 23 -39.85 -2.61 11.57
C VAL A 23 -41.10 -2.91 12.42
N ALA A 24 -41.91 -3.89 12.02
CA ALA A 24 -43.09 -4.35 12.76
C ALA A 24 -42.73 -4.84 14.16
N LYS A 25 -41.69 -5.68 14.27
CA LYS A 25 -41.18 -6.18 15.55
C LYS A 25 -40.70 -5.05 16.46
N GLN A 26 -40.00 -4.07 15.92
CA GLN A 26 -39.42 -2.97 16.72
C GLN A 26 -40.46 -1.94 17.17
N ILE A 27 -41.52 -1.72 16.37
CA ILE A 27 -42.61 -0.79 16.72
C ILE A 27 -43.69 -1.47 17.57
N GLY A 28 -43.80 -2.80 17.54
CA GLY A 28 -44.83 -3.56 18.25
C GLY A 28 -46.17 -3.62 17.51
N ILE A 29 -46.15 -3.60 16.17
CA ILE A 29 -47.37 -3.68 15.33
C ILE A 29 -47.24 -4.80 14.30
N THR A 30 -48.32 -5.17 13.64
CA THR A 30 -48.28 -6.25 12.65
C THR A 30 -47.64 -5.80 11.32
N ARG A 31 -47.06 -6.75 10.58
CA ARG A 31 -46.54 -6.50 9.22
C ARG A 31 -47.62 -5.93 8.30
N GLN A 32 -48.85 -6.44 8.43
CA GLN A 32 -50.01 -6.00 7.64
C GLN A 32 -50.36 -4.54 7.93
N ALA A 33 -50.32 -4.12 9.20
CA ALA A 33 -50.54 -2.72 9.59
C ALA A 33 -49.47 -1.79 9.00
N ILE A 34 -48.20 -2.22 8.95
CA ILE A 34 -47.14 -1.48 8.26
C ILE A 34 -47.41 -1.40 6.76
N ASN A 35 -47.73 -2.51 6.10
CA ASN A 35 -48.00 -2.50 4.66
C ASN A 35 -49.19 -1.60 4.31
N HIS A 36 -50.27 -1.66 5.08
CA HIS A 36 -51.43 -0.77 4.93
C HIS A 36 -51.04 0.70 5.10
N ALA A 37 -50.26 1.03 6.13
CA ALA A 37 -49.77 2.39 6.33
C ALA A 37 -48.88 2.86 5.16
N LEU A 38 -47.93 2.05 4.72
CA LEU A 38 -47.04 2.39 3.60
C LEU A 38 -47.81 2.65 2.29
N ILE A 39 -48.85 1.86 2.01
CA ILE A 39 -49.73 2.06 0.85
C ILE A 39 -50.57 3.32 1.02
N HIS A 40 -51.25 3.47 2.16
CA HIS A 40 -52.14 4.60 2.45
C HIS A 40 -51.41 5.95 2.33
N TYR A 41 -50.18 6.02 2.84
CA TYR A 41 -49.36 7.23 2.79
C TYR A 41 -48.48 7.34 1.53
N ARG A 42 -48.61 6.43 0.54
CA ARG A 42 -47.83 6.41 -0.71
C ARG A 42 -46.31 6.42 -0.51
N LYS A 43 -45.84 5.67 0.48
CA LYS A 43 -44.42 5.59 0.86
C LYS A 43 -43.85 4.18 0.68
N LEU A 44 -44.62 3.27 0.08
CA LEU A 44 -44.18 1.91 -0.19
C LEU A 44 -42.93 1.89 -1.09
N ASP A 45 -42.91 2.74 -2.12
CA ASP A 45 -41.74 2.87 -3.00
C ASP A 45 -40.54 3.46 -2.26
N GLU A 46 -40.75 4.52 -1.46
CA GLU A 46 -39.67 5.08 -0.61
C GLU A 46 -39.11 4.03 0.35
N PHE A 47 -39.97 3.23 0.97
CA PHE A 47 -39.58 2.14 1.86
C PHE A 47 -38.82 1.03 1.13
N ASN A 48 -39.29 0.61 -0.04
CA ASN A 48 -38.63 -0.41 -0.87
C ASN A 48 -37.29 0.10 -1.43
N ASN A 49 -37.20 1.41 -1.68
CA ASN A 49 -36.00 2.10 -2.14
C ASN A 49 -35.02 2.46 -1.02
N LEU A 50 -35.32 2.14 0.25
CA LEU A 50 -34.33 2.19 1.33
C LEU A 50 -33.24 1.18 1.01
N LYS A 51 -32.21 1.66 0.30
CA LYS A 51 -31.08 0.83 -0.13
C LYS A 51 -30.40 0.26 1.11
N TYR A 52 -30.36 -1.07 1.16
CA TYR A 52 -29.44 -1.80 2.00
C TYR A 52 -28.03 -1.46 1.54
N SER A 53 -27.39 -0.47 2.16
CA SER A 53 -26.03 -0.13 1.77
C SER A 53 -25.12 -1.19 2.35
N ASN A 54 -24.63 -2.10 1.50
CA ASN A 54 -23.55 -3.04 1.85
C ASN A 54 -22.39 -2.31 2.54
N GLU A 55 -22.17 -1.02 2.21
CA GLU A 55 -21.24 -0.10 2.86
C GLU A 55 -21.32 -0.13 4.38
N ASN A 56 -22.50 0.02 4.99
CA ASN A 56 -22.63 0.11 6.45
C ASN A 56 -22.25 -1.20 7.15
N ILE A 57 -22.52 -2.34 6.51
CA ILE A 57 -22.20 -3.65 7.05
C ILE A 57 -20.70 -3.90 6.96
N ILE A 58 -20.11 -3.54 5.83
CA ILE A 58 -18.67 -3.61 5.62
C ILE A 58 -17.96 -2.74 6.65
N VAL A 59 -18.36 -1.47 6.81
CA VAL A 59 -17.78 -0.53 7.79
C VAL A 59 -17.87 -1.10 9.20
N LYS A 60 -19.06 -1.53 9.64
CA LYS A 60 -19.24 -2.12 10.98
C LYS A 60 -18.44 -3.40 11.22
N PHE A 61 -18.13 -4.14 10.16
CA PHE A 61 -17.28 -5.32 10.25
C PHE A 61 -15.81 -4.90 10.35
N LEU A 62 -15.38 -3.94 9.53
CA LEU A 62 -14.02 -3.40 9.54
C LEU A 62 -13.68 -2.69 10.86
N GLU A 63 -14.62 -1.99 11.48
CA GLU A 63 -14.46 -1.38 12.81
C GLU A 63 -14.12 -2.37 13.93
N LYS A 64 -14.43 -3.66 13.72
CA LYS A 64 -14.14 -4.74 14.70
C LYS A 64 -12.82 -5.45 14.45
N ILE A 65 -12.14 -5.13 13.35
CA ILE A 65 -10.88 -5.76 12.95
C ILE A 65 -9.76 -4.74 13.10
N ASP A 66 -8.60 -5.18 13.60
CA ASP A 66 -7.39 -4.35 13.54
C ASP A 66 -6.83 -4.35 12.11
N THR A 67 -7.30 -3.38 11.31
CA THR A 67 -6.89 -3.22 9.92
C THR A 67 -5.64 -2.33 9.77
N LYS A 68 -5.11 -1.75 10.85
CA LYS A 68 -4.06 -0.71 10.80
C LYS A 68 -2.79 -1.16 10.04
N ASN A 69 -2.43 -2.44 10.16
CA ASN A 69 -1.24 -3.01 9.53
C ASN A 69 -1.51 -3.73 8.21
N MET A 70 -2.77 -3.75 7.75
CA MET A 70 -3.21 -4.37 6.51
C MET A 70 -3.25 -3.34 5.39
N THR A 71 -2.73 -3.68 4.21
CA THR A 71 -2.94 -2.91 2.99
C THR A 71 -4.41 -2.93 2.59
N MET A 72 -4.84 -1.93 1.81
CA MET A 72 -6.20 -1.90 1.24
C MET A 72 -6.52 -3.21 0.50
N LYS A 73 -5.55 -3.82 -0.19
CA LYS A 73 -5.74 -5.08 -0.93
C LYS A 73 -5.93 -6.28 0.00
N GLU A 74 -5.21 -6.33 1.12
CA GLU A 74 -5.41 -7.36 2.16
C GLU A 74 -6.79 -7.20 2.82
N ILE A 75 -7.21 -5.96 3.10
CA ILE A 75 -8.54 -5.66 3.65
C ILE A 75 -9.63 -6.04 2.64
N TRP A 76 -9.41 -5.77 1.35
CA TRP A 76 -10.32 -6.17 0.27
C TRP A 76 -10.50 -7.69 0.18
N GLY A 77 -9.45 -8.46 0.50
CA GLY A 77 -9.49 -9.93 0.51
C GLY A 77 -10.17 -10.56 1.71
N LEU A 78 -10.67 -9.77 2.67
CA LEU A 78 -11.37 -10.31 3.84
C LEU A 78 -12.72 -10.93 3.44
N PRO A 79 -13.14 -12.04 4.08
CA PRO A 79 -14.40 -12.73 3.77
C PRO A 79 -15.62 -11.98 4.35
N ILE A 80 -15.81 -10.73 3.94
CA ILE A 80 -16.89 -9.85 4.38
C ILE A 80 -18.06 -9.94 3.39
N LYS A 81 -19.24 -10.31 3.89
CA LYS A 81 -20.44 -10.43 3.06
C LYS A 81 -20.78 -9.09 2.39
N GLY A 82 -20.92 -9.11 1.06
CA GLY A 82 -21.27 -7.94 0.26
C GLY A 82 -20.10 -7.00 -0.06
N LEU A 83 -18.88 -7.31 0.40
CA LEU A 83 -17.67 -6.56 0.05
C LEU A 83 -17.34 -6.68 -1.43
N HIS A 84 -17.36 -7.90 -1.97
CA HIS A 84 -17.05 -8.14 -3.38
C HIS A 84 -18.22 -7.80 -4.34
N ASP A 85 -19.34 -7.31 -3.83
CA ASP A 85 -20.44 -6.78 -4.66
C ASP A 85 -20.08 -5.39 -5.22
N MET A 86 -19.12 -4.68 -4.62
CA MET A 86 -18.56 -3.45 -5.17
C MET A 86 -17.25 -3.71 -5.91
N THR A 87 -16.78 -2.72 -6.67
CA THR A 87 -15.44 -2.78 -7.26
C THR A 87 -14.40 -2.22 -6.28
N TYR A 88 -13.12 -2.50 -6.55
CA TYR A 88 -12.02 -2.10 -5.67
C TYR A 88 -11.95 -0.57 -5.44
N THR A 89 -12.23 0.24 -6.47
CA THR A 89 -12.17 1.71 -6.37
C THR A 89 -13.21 2.29 -5.39
N PRO A 90 -14.52 1.97 -5.48
CA PRO A 90 -15.51 2.29 -4.46
C PRO A 90 -15.12 1.85 -3.05
N PHE A 91 -14.45 0.70 -2.91
CA PHE A 91 -13.96 0.25 -1.62
C PHE A 91 -12.82 1.12 -1.06
N CYS A 92 -11.85 1.52 -1.87
CA CYS A 92 -10.82 2.45 -1.42
C CYS A 92 -11.46 3.77 -0.94
N ILE A 93 -12.44 4.29 -1.70
CA ILE A 93 -13.20 5.48 -1.33
C ILE A 93 -13.92 5.26 0.01
N LEU A 94 -14.53 4.09 0.22
CA LEU A 94 -15.19 3.71 1.48
C LEU A 94 -14.22 3.75 2.66
N LEU A 95 -13.02 3.17 2.54
CA LEU A 95 -12.03 3.19 3.62
C LEU A 95 -11.66 4.61 4.03
N HIS A 96 -11.41 5.49 3.04
CA HIS A 96 -11.11 6.90 3.31
C HIS A 96 -12.29 7.66 3.91
N LYS A 97 -13.49 7.48 3.34
CA LYS A 97 -14.72 8.14 3.78
C LYS A 97 -15.04 7.86 5.24
N HIS A 98 -14.79 6.63 5.70
CA HIS A 98 -15.06 6.19 7.07
C HIS A 98 -13.83 6.19 7.98
N ASN A 99 -12.70 6.75 7.52
CA ASN A 99 -11.44 6.78 8.26
C ASN A 99 -10.99 5.41 8.79
N ILE A 100 -11.25 4.33 8.05
CA ILE A 100 -10.83 2.98 8.45
C ILE A 100 -9.30 2.91 8.38
N PRO A 101 -8.59 2.64 9.50
CA PRO A 101 -7.14 2.58 9.51
C PRO A 101 -6.63 1.49 8.58
N HIS A 102 -5.61 1.78 7.79
CA HIS A 102 -4.96 0.79 6.92
C HIS A 102 -3.49 1.15 6.71
N ARG A 103 -2.68 0.15 6.38
CA ARG A 103 -1.28 0.33 6.03
C ARG A 103 -1.21 1.12 4.73
N LYS A 104 -0.71 2.35 4.84
CA LYS A 104 -0.40 3.21 3.71
C LYS A 104 0.54 2.49 2.74
N ASP A 105 0.34 2.75 1.45
CA ASP A 105 1.19 2.17 0.41
C ASP A 105 2.65 2.63 0.63
N ALA A 106 3.60 1.80 0.22
CA ALA A 106 5.03 2.10 0.33
C ALA A 106 5.37 3.47 -0.28
N LEU A 107 4.71 3.81 -1.39
CA LEU A 107 4.81 5.12 -2.04
C LEU A 107 4.37 6.29 -1.14
N GLU A 108 3.22 6.17 -0.49
CA GLU A 108 2.69 7.23 0.38
C GLU A 108 3.60 7.42 1.60
N ARG A 109 4.05 6.32 2.20
CA ARG A 109 5.01 6.34 3.31
C ARG A 109 6.33 6.99 2.91
N MET A 110 6.76 6.81 1.66
CA MET A 110 7.98 7.45 1.16
C MET A 110 7.80 8.94 0.81
N LYS A 111 6.57 9.42 0.59
CA LYS A 111 6.28 10.83 0.30
C LYS A 111 6.09 11.70 1.55
N GLU A 112 5.77 11.10 2.68
CA GLU A 112 5.49 11.83 3.94
C GLU A 112 6.75 12.36 4.63
N GLU A 113 7.91 11.81 4.29
CA GLU A 113 9.17 12.15 4.94
C GLU A 113 10.23 12.62 3.94
N ASP A 114 11.14 13.50 4.38
CA ASP A 114 12.34 13.85 3.62
C ASP A 114 13.34 12.68 3.66
N LEU A 115 13.29 11.85 2.61
CA LEU A 115 14.16 10.68 2.45
C LEU A 115 15.52 11.01 1.83
N SER A 116 15.79 12.27 1.46
CA SER A 116 17.01 12.67 0.73
C SER A 116 18.31 12.33 1.47
N LYS A 117 18.25 12.21 2.80
CA LYS A 117 19.40 11.92 3.68
C LYS A 117 19.64 10.42 3.89
N PHE A 118 18.67 9.57 3.58
CA PHE A 118 18.71 8.14 3.84
C PHE A 118 19.07 7.35 2.58
N THR A 119 19.88 6.30 2.74
CA THR A 119 20.15 5.37 1.64
C THR A 119 18.94 4.47 1.39
N ALA A 120 18.86 3.84 0.21
CA ALA A 120 17.80 2.87 -0.10
C ALA A 120 17.70 1.77 0.98
N LYS A 121 18.85 1.27 1.47
CA LYS A 121 18.90 0.29 2.56
C LYS A 121 18.29 0.82 3.87
N GLN A 122 18.65 2.04 4.28
CA GLN A 122 18.11 2.65 5.51
C GLN A 122 16.61 2.93 5.40
N ILE A 123 16.14 3.35 4.22
CA ILE A 123 14.71 3.52 3.94
C ILE A 123 13.98 2.18 4.02
N ALA A 124 14.58 1.13 3.44
CA ALA A 124 14.03 -0.21 3.46
C ALA A 124 13.88 -0.75 4.89
N GLU A 125 14.91 -0.62 5.72
CA GLU A 125 14.88 -0.98 7.14
C GLU A 125 13.83 -0.17 7.91
N LYS A 126 13.80 1.15 7.71
CA LYS A 126 12.84 2.04 8.38
C LYS A 126 11.39 1.73 8.01
N LEU A 127 11.14 1.40 6.74
CA LEU A 127 9.79 1.17 6.24
C LEU A 127 9.37 -0.30 6.25
N GLY A 128 10.27 -1.23 6.59
CA GLY A 128 10.01 -2.67 6.52
C GLY A 128 9.80 -3.15 5.08
N LEU A 129 10.53 -2.58 4.13
CA LEU A 129 10.47 -2.89 2.70
C LEU A 129 11.77 -3.59 2.25
N SER A 130 11.79 -4.11 1.03
CA SER A 130 13.04 -4.54 0.40
C SER A 130 13.77 -3.35 -0.23
N GLU A 131 15.10 -3.40 -0.26
CA GLU A 131 15.92 -2.34 -0.86
C GLU A 131 15.61 -2.15 -2.36
N ASP A 132 15.43 -3.25 -3.09
CA ASP A 132 15.09 -3.20 -4.51
C ASP A 132 13.73 -2.53 -4.75
N TYR A 133 12.74 -2.81 -3.90
CA TYR A 133 11.43 -2.21 -4.02
C TYR A 133 11.46 -0.70 -3.74
N VAL A 134 12.23 -0.26 -2.74
CA VAL A 134 12.49 1.16 -2.48
C VAL A 134 13.13 1.84 -3.70
N ARG A 135 14.12 1.21 -4.33
CA ARG A 135 14.79 1.76 -5.53
C ARG A 135 13.82 1.88 -6.71
N THR A 136 12.96 0.88 -6.93
CA THR A 136 11.95 0.89 -7.99
C THR A 136 10.95 2.02 -7.78
N ILE A 137 10.34 2.13 -6.59
CA ILE A 137 9.38 3.19 -6.27
C ILE A 137 10.03 4.57 -6.41
N ALA A 138 11.24 4.75 -5.85
CA ALA A 138 11.93 6.02 -5.91
C ALA A 138 12.23 6.45 -7.36
N LYS A 139 12.56 5.50 -8.23
CA LYS A 139 12.81 5.76 -9.66
C LYS A 139 11.53 6.09 -10.41
N GLU A 140 10.46 5.33 -10.22
CA GLU A 140 9.18 5.53 -10.91
C GLU A 140 8.51 6.85 -10.52
N HIS A 141 8.66 7.26 -9.27
CA HIS A 141 7.98 8.44 -8.70
C HIS A 141 8.91 9.61 -8.40
N ASN A 142 10.17 9.57 -8.87
CA ASN A 142 11.17 10.63 -8.68
C ASN A 142 11.37 11.06 -7.21
N ILE A 143 11.34 10.10 -6.28
CA ILE A 143 11.55 10.39 -4.86
C ILE A 143 13.05 10.51 -4.59
N PRO A 144 13.53 11.67 -4.09
CA PRO A 144 14.95 11.85 -3.80
C PRO A 144 15.35 10.99 -2.59
N TYR A 145 16.46 10.26 -2.74
CA TYR A 145 17.11 9.54 -1.65
C TYR A 145 18.63 9.62 -1.80
N LYS A 146 19.36 9.37 -0.70
CA LYS A 146 20.82 9.36 -0.71
C LYS A 146 21.31 8.19 -1.54
N GLN A 147 21.79 8.47 -2.75
CA GLN A 147 22.48 7.46 -3.54
C GLN A 147 23.80 7.12 -2.85
N GLN A 148 23.95 5.85 -2.48
CA GLN A 148 25.26 5.32 -2.12
C GLN A 148 26.06 5.22 -3.42
N ARG A 149 26.80 6.28 -3.75
CA ARG A 149 27.86 6.17 -4.74
C ARG A 149 28.86 5.16 -4.19
N LEU A 150 29.15 4.10 -4.95
CA LEU A 150 30.40 3.36 -4.76
C LEU A 150 31.50 4.41 -4.67
N SER A 151 32.16 4.50 -3.52
CA SER A 151 32.99 5.65 -3.22
C SER A 151 34.04 5.77 -4.31
N TYR A 152 34.10 6.93 -4.96
CA TYR A 152 35.21 7.28 -5.86
C TYR A 152 36.57 7.06 -5.19
N GLY A 153 36.62 7.10 -3.84
CA GLY A 153 37.78 6.76 -3.01
C GLY A 153 38.25 5.30 -3.08
N VAL A 154 37.41 4.35 -3.50
CA VAL A 154 37.84 2.94 -3.68
C VAL A 154 38.84 2.85 -4.83
N PHE A 155 38.65 3.66 -5.87
CA PHE A 155 39.52 3.70 -7.05
C PHE A 155 40.60 4.79 -6.95
N ASP A 156 40.54 5.70 -5.97
CA ASP A 156 41.66 6.61 -5.69
C ASP A 156 42.91 5.85 -5.24
N LYS A 157 42.76 4.69 -4.59
CA LYS A 157 43.87 3.75 -4.32
C LYS A 157 44.58 3.26 -5.59
N LEU A 158 43.86 3.19 -6.73
CA LEU A 158 44.46 2.83 -8.01
C LEU A 158 45.29 3.98 -8.60
N LYS A 159 45.04 5.24 -8.22
CA LYS A 159 45.85 6.38 -8.66
C LYS A 159 47.16 6.50 -7.88
N SER A 160 47.21 5.95 -6.67
CA SER A 160 48.40 5.97 -5.81
C SER A 160 49.36 4.80 -6.03
N VAL A 161 49.03 3.87 -6.92
CA VAL A 161 49.86 2.70 -7.24
C VAL A 161 50.15 2.66 -8.73
N ASP A 162 51.33 2.15 -9.11
CA ASP A 162 51.62 1.85 -10.50
C ASP A 162 50.81 0.63 -10.95
N THR A 163 49.63 0.88 -11.53
CA THR A 163 48.69 -0.17 -11.91
C THR A 163 49.24 -1.10 -13.00
N SER A 164 50.27 -0.68 -13.75
CA SER A 164 50.86 -1.47 -14.84
C SER A 164 51.51 -2.76 -14.37
N GLN A 165 51.92 -2.84 -13.09
CA GLN A 165 52.62 -3.99 -12.51
C GLN A 165 51.68 -5.11 -12.07
N TYR A 166 50.39 -4.80 -11.94
CA TYR A 166 49.41 -5.68 -11.30
C TYR A 166 48.39 -6.20 -12.31
N THR A 167 48.03 -7.46 -12.14
CA THR A 167 46.93 -8.11 -12.86
C THR A 167 45.60 -7.62 -12.33
N MET A 168 44.52 -7.85 -13.08
CA MET A 168 43.18 -7.42 -12.66
C MET A 168 42.75 -8.06 -11.31
N GLN A 169 43.20 -9.28 -11.02
CA GLN A 169 42.96 -9.93 -9.73
C GLN A 169 43.76 -9.25 -8.60
N GLU A 170 45.03 -8.95 -8.81
CA GLU A 170 45.85 -8.24 -7.81
C GLU A 170 45.33 -6.82 -7.57
N LEU A 171 44.91 -6.10 -8.62
CA LEU A 171 44.25 -4.79 -8.49
C LEU A 171 42.94 -4.90 -7.69
N HIS A 172 42.20 -6.01 -7.86
CA HIS A 172 40.99 -6.29 -7.09
C HIS A 172 41.29 -6.53 -5.61
N GLU A 173 42.43 -7.14 -5.28
CA GLU A 173 42.90 -7.26 -3.91
C GLU A 173 43.39 -5.94 -3.32
N ILE A 174 44.11 -5.11 -4.09
CA ILE A 174 44.61 -3.79 -3.66
C ILE A 174 43.46 -2.86 -3.24
N ILE A 175 42.32 -2.92 -3.95
CA ILE A 175 41.12 -2.16 -3.56
C ILE A 175 40.28 -2.85 -2.48
N GLY A 176 40.76 -3.94 -1.90
CA GLY A 176 40.10 -4.68 -0.81
C GLY A 176 38.84 -5.42 -1.24
N LYS A 177 38.76 -5.87 -2.50
CA LYS A 177 37.61 -6.60 -3.06
C LYS A 177 36.28 -5.84 -2.93
N ALA A 178 36.34 -4.51 -2.90
CA ALA A 178 35.19 -3.62 -2.66
C ALA A 178 34.14 -3.58 -3.79
N THR A 179 34.42 -4.20 -4.94
CA THR A 179 33.49 -4.31 -6.09
C THR A 179 33.69 -5.65 -6.81
N THR A 180 32.96 -5.91 -7.89
CA THR A 180 33.21 -7.08 -8.75
C THR A 180 34.37 -6.84 -9.72
N ILE A 181 35.06 -7.90 -10.15
CA ILE A 181 36.13 -7.80 -11.17
C ILE A 181 35.62 -7.16 -12.47
N ALA A 182 34.36 -7.40 -12.85
CA ALA A 182 33.74 -6.79 -14.03
C ALA A 182 33.61 -5.27 -13.89
N SER A 183 33.12 -4.79 -12.73
CA SER A 183 33.02 -3.36 -12.44
C SER A 183 34.41 -2.71 -12.35
N LEU A 184 35.38 -3.37 -11.70
CA LEU A 184 36.77 -2.91 -11.68
C LEU A 184 37.35 -2.79 -13.10
N ARG A 185 37.15 -3.79 -13.96
CA ARG A 185 37.62 -3.76 -15.35
C ARG A 185 37.03 -2.59 -16.12
N HIS A 186 35.74 -2.31 -15.95
CA HIS A 186 35.08 -1.15 -16.54
C HIS A 186 35.74 0.16 -16.08
N HIS A 187 36.01 0.31 -14.78
CA HIS A 187 36.67 1.50 -14.24
C HIS A 187 38.11 1.67 -14.74
N VAL A 188 38.91 0.60 -14.75
CA VAL A 188 40.29 0.62 -15.27
C VAL A 188 40.31 1.06 -16.74
N HIS A 189 39.40 0.52 -17.57
CA HIS A 189 39.27 0.93 -18.97
C HIS A 189 38.79 2.37 -19.15
N ALA A 190 37.74 2.78 -18.43
CA ALA A 190 37.18 4.13 -18.53
C ALA A 190 38.20 5.21 -18.14
N ASN A 191 39.10 4.91 -17.19
CA ASN A 191 40.17 5.80 -16.75
C ASN A 191 41.50 5.60 -17.49
N LYS A 192 41.53 4.74 -18.52
CA LYS A 192 42.74 4.43 -19.32
C LYS A 192 43.93 3.99 -18.46
N LEU A 193 43.67 3.29 -17.34
CA LEU A 193 44.72 2.82 -16.46
C LEU A 193 45.38 1.56 -17.06
N PRO A 194 46.72 1.52 -17.19
CA PRO A 194 47.42 0.33 -17.64
C PRO A 194 47.33 -0.78 -16.60
N TYR A 195 47.32 -2.03 -17.02
CA TYR A 195 47.37 -3.18 -16.11
C TYR A 195 48.07 -4.38 -16.77
N LYS A 196 48.63 -5.27 -15.94
CA LYS A 196 49.34 -6.46 -16.39
C LYS A 196 48.35 -7.46 -16.98
N LYS A 197 48.51 -7.77 -18.26
CA LYS A 197 47.72 -8.81 -18.94
C LYS A 197 48.33 -10.18 -18.65
N VAL A 198 47.52 -11.09 -18.10
CA VAL A 198 47.88 -12.51 -18.02
C VAL A 198 47.37 -13.18 -19.28
N PHE A 199 48.28 -13.65 -20.13
CA PHE A 199 47.93 -14.52 -21.22
C PHE A 199 47.83 -15.93 -20.65
N VAL A 200 46.60 -16.43 -20.48
CA VAL A 200 46.39 -17.84 -20.22
C VAL A 200 46.62 -18.55 -21.55
N LYS A 201 47.66 -19.39 -21.61
CA LYS A 201 47.91 -20.29 -22.73
C LYS A 201 46.86 -21.38 -22.79
#